data_AF-A0A0E0RCL5-F1
#
_entry.id   AF-A0A0E0RCL5-F1
#
_cell.length_a   1.000
_cell.length_b   1.000
_cell.length_c   1.000
_cell.angle_alpha   90.00
_cell.angle_beta   90.00
_cell.angle_gamma   90.00
#
_symmetry.space_group_name_H-M   'P 1'
#
loop_
_entity.id
_entity.type
_entity.pdbx_description
1 polymer ?
#
loop_
_entity_poly.entity_id
_entity_poly.type
_entity_poly.pdbx_seq_one_letter_code
_entity_poly.pdbx_strand_id
1 'polypeptide(L)'
;MAASATQEADCKASEDARLFFDAAKPPPFRIGDVRAAIPAHCWRKTPLRSLSYVARDLLIVAALFAAAATRIDVSVAWAAWPLYWAAQGTMFWALFVLGHDWRISHRTHHQNHGHIEKDESWHPITEKLYRKLETRTKKLRFTLPFPLLAFPVYLWYRSPGKTGSHFLPSSDLFSPKEKSDVIVSTTCWCIMISLLVALACVFGSVPVLMLYDKGSKASAGQILQGAREVRSAATSPVWRSAEELES
;
A
#
# COMPACT_ATOMS: atom_id res chain seq x y z
N MET A 1 63.43 -15.93 -16.20
CA MET A 1 63.29 -16.35 -14.80
C MET A 1 62.00 -17.14 -14.70
N ALA A 2 62.09 -18.46 -14.52
CA ALA A 2 60.89 -19.29 -14.33
C ALA A 2 60.44 -19.17 -12.87
N ALA A 3 59.15 -18.96 -12.64
CA ALA A 3 58.59 -18.99 -11.29
C ALA A 3 58.87 -20.38 -10.67
N SER A 4 59.22 -20.42 -9.38
CA SER A 4 59.45 -21.68 -8.68
C SER A 4 58.19 -22.55 -8.73
N ALA A 5 58.32 -23.87 -8.81
CA ALA A 5 57.19 -24.81 -8.76
C ALA A 5 56.30 -24.61 -7.51
N THR A 6 56.89 -24.11 -6.43
CA THR A 6 56.16 -23.70 -5.21
C THR A 6 55.29 -22.47 -5.43
N GLN A 7 55.78 -21.51 -6.23
CA GLN A 7 55.08 -20.27 -6.54
C GLN A 7 53.93 -20.49 -7.54
N GLU A 8 54.10 -21.41 -8.50
CA GLU A 8 52.99 -21.85 -9.36
C GLU A 8 51.93 -22.62 -8.57
N ALA A 9 52.32 -23.50 -7.64
CA ALA A 9 51.39 -24.25 -6.80
C ALA A 9 50.57 -23.33 -5.88
N ASP A 10 51.21 -22.34 -5.23
CA ASP A 10 50.53 -21.36 -4.38
C ASP A 10 49.58 -20.45 -5.18
N CYS A 11 49.98 -20.05 -6.40
CA CYS A 11 49.11 -19.24 -7.27
C CYS A 11 47.88 -20.04 -7.72
N LYS A 12 48.05 -21.31 -8.09
CA LYS A 12 46.96 -22.22 -8.48
C LYS A 12 46.01 -22.53 -7.32
N ALA A 13 46.53 -22.76 -6.12
CA ALA A 13 45.74 -22.93 -4.91
C ALA A 13 44.92 -21.66 -4.58
N SER A 14 45.49 -20.48 -4.82
CA SER A 14 44.78 -19.20 -4.66
C SER A 14 43.68 -18.99 -5.72
N GLU A 15 43.88 -19.47 -6.94
CA GLU A 15 42.88 -19.43 -8.01
C GLU A 15 41.73 -20.43 -7.77
N ASP A 16 42.02 -21.65 -7.35
CA ASP A 16 40.99 -22.65 -7.00
C ASP A 16 40.15 -22.21 -5.79
N ALA A 17 40.76 -21.54 -4.82
CA ALA A 17 40.04 -20.91 -3.70
C ALA A 17 39.18 -19.71 -4.14
N ARG A 18 39.54 -19.03 -5.23
CA ARG A 18 38.74 -17.93 -5.84
C ARG A 18 37.61 -18.44 -6.72
N LEU A 19 37.77 -19.62 -7.33
CA LEU A 19 36.77 -20.25 -8.21
C LEU A 19 35.62 -20.92 -7.43
N PHE A 20 35.86 -21.35 -6.19
CA PHE A 20 34.83 -21.93 -5.33
C PHE A 20 34.29 -20.90 -4.32
N PHE A 21 33.46 -19.96 -4.80
CA PHE A 21 32.64 -19.15 -3.89
C PHE A 21 31.59 -20.04 -3.22
N ASP A 22 31.86 -20.47 -1.99
CA ASP A 22 30.91 -21.19 -1.17
C ASP A 22 29.89 -20.22 -0.56
N ALA A 23 28.75 -20.07 -1.25
CA ALA A 23 27.66 -19.19 -0.84
C ALA A 23 27.03 -19.56 0.51
N ALA A 24 27.29 -20.76 1.05
CA ALA A 24 26.79 -21.17 2.37
C ALA A 24 27.66 -20.65 3.52
N LYS A 25 28.91 -20.25 3.26
CA LYS A 25 29.77 -19.65 4.29
C LYS A 25 29.32 -18.21 4.57
N PRO A 26 29.32 -17.78 5.86
CA PRO A 26 29.04 -16.39 6.18
C PRO A 26 30.10 -15.49 5.53
N PRO A 27 29.73 -14.28 5.08
CA PRO A 27 30.69 -13.35 4.52
C PRO A 27 31.78 -13.00 5.58
N PRO A 28 33.03 -12.73 5.16
CA PRO A 28 34.14 -12.43 6.07
C PRO A 28 34.08 -11.02 6.67
N PHE A 29 32.91 -10.39 6.66
CA PHE A 29 32.64 -9.05 7.19
C PHE A 29 31.24 -9.00 7.81
N ARG A 30 31.05 -8.10 8.77
CA ARG A 30 29.77 -7.87 9.43
C ARG A 30 29.00 -6.77 8.70
N ILE A 31 27.69 -6.71 8.88
CA ILE A 31 26.86 -5.62 8.36
C ILE A 31 27.31 -4.24 8.87
N GLY A 32 27.96 -4.20 10.04
CA GLY A 32 28.57 -2.98 10.60
C GLY A 32 29.70 -2.44 9.73
N ASP A 33 30.54 -3.34 9.20
CA ASP A 33 31.69 -2.98 8.36
C ASP A 33 31.22 -2.38 7.03
N VAL A 34 30.17 -2.97 6.44
CA VAL A 34 29.51 -2.43 5.24
C VAL A 34 28.93 -1.04 5.50
N ARG A 35 28.26 -0.82 6.64
CA ARG A 35 27.71 0.49 7.00
C ARG A 35 28.80 1.53 7.25
N ALA A 36 29.92 1.14 7.85
CA ALA A 36 31.06 2.01 8.10
C ALA A 36 31.78 2.43 6.81
N ALA A 37 31.77 1.57 5.78
CA ALA A 37 32.34 1.88 4.46
C ALA A 37 31.51 2.91 3.67
N ILE A 38 30.21 3.07 3.98
CA ILE A 38 29.34 4.03 3.29
C ILE A 38 29.67 5.47 3.76
N PRO A 39 30.01 6.41 2.84
CA PRO A 39 30.37 7.77 3.21
C PRO A 39 29.33 8.49 4.08
N ALA A 40 29.79 9.32 5.01
CA ALA A 40 28.93 10.07 5.95
C ALA A 40 27.83 10.90 5.26
N HIS A 41 28.12 11.44 4.07
CA HIS A 41 27.16 12.26 3.33
C HIS A 41 25.96 11.46 2.81
N CYS A 42 26.09 10.14 2.60
CA CYS A 42 24.98 9.26 2.20
C CYS A 42 23.96 9.05 3.32
N TRP A 43 24.35 9.28 4.57
CA TRP A 43 23.49 9.15 5.75
C TRP A 43 22.72 10.43 6.08
N ARG A 44 22.98 11.54 5.38
CA ARG A 44 22.26 12.81 5.59
C ARG A 44 20.84 12.73 5.05
N LYS A 45 19.88 12.72 5.96
CA LYS A 45 18.45 12.80 5.63
C LYS A 45 18.05 14.26 5.45
N THR A 46 17.34 14.56 4.37
CA THR A 46 16.81 15.90 4.08
C THR A 46 15.29 15.91 4.19
N PRO A 47 14.71 16.34 5.34
CA PRO A 47 13.26 16.25 5.58
C PRO A 47 12.43 16.98 4.53
N LEU A 48 12.85 18.19 4.13
CA LEU A 48 12.14 18.98 3.11
C LEU A 48 12.09 18.27 1.76
N ARG A 49 13.20 17.64 1.34
CA ARG A 49 13.22 16.85 0.10
C ARG A 49 12.27 15.66 0.21
N SER A 50 12.26 14.95 1.34
CA SER A 50 11.32 13.84 1.56
C SER A 50 9.86 14.32 1.51
N LEU A 51 9.54 15.42 2.19
CA LEU A 51 8.19 16.01 2.18
C LEU A 51 7.78 16.51 0.79
N SER A 52 8.72 16.99 -0.03
CA SER A 52 8.44 17.42 -1.41
C SER A 52 7.95 16.27 -2.29
N TYR A 53 8.44 15.04 -2.08
CA TYR A 53 7.96 13.87 -2.80
C TYR A 53 6.54 13.50 -2.38
N VAL A 54 6.22 13.60 -1.08
CA VAL A 54 4.84 13.38 -0.59
C VAL A 54 3.89 14.41 -1.17
N ALA A 55 4.26 15.69 -1.16
CA ALA A 55 3.45 16.75 -1.76
C ALA A 55 3.22 16.51 -3.27
N ARG A 56 4.27 16.13 -4.01
CA ARG A 56 4.15 15.75 -5.42
C ARG A 56 3.17 14.60 -5.62
N ASP A 57 3.25 13.55 -4.83
CA ASP A 57 2.40 12.38 -4.98
C ASP A 57 0.92 12.72 -4.67
N LEU A 58 0.67 13.60 -3.68
CA LEU A 58 -0.66 14.15 -3.40
C LEU A 58 -1.20 15.02 -4.55
N LEU A 59 -0.34 15.83 -5.17
CA LEU A 59 -0.73 16.62 -6.35
C LEU A 59 -1.10 15.73 -7.54
N ILE A 60 -0.36 14.64 -7.77
CA ILE A 60 -0.68 13.67 -8.81
C ILE A 60 -2.04 12.99 -8.52
N VAL A 61 -2.28 12.58 -7.27
CA VAL A 61 -3.57 12.03 -6.82
C VAL A 61 -4.72 12.99 -7.11
N ALA A 62 -4.56 14.28 -6.74
CA ALA A 62 -5.58 15.30 -6.97
C ALA A 62 -5.79 15.57 -8.47
N ALA A 63 -4.71 15.61 -9.26
CA ALA A 63 -4.78 15.84 -10.70
C ALA A 63 -5.46 14.69 -11.44
N LEU A 64 -5.15 13.43 -11.09
CA LEU A 64 -5.79 12.24 -11.64
C LEU A 64 -7.30 12.23 -11.31
N PHE A 65 -7.66 12.53 -10.06
CA PHE A 65 -9.06 12.64 -9.65
C PHE A 65 -9.80 13.74 -10.44
N ALA A 66 -9.22 14.93 -10.56
CA ALA A 66 -9.80 16.03 -11.34
C ALA A 66 -9.93 15.69 -12.83
N ALA A 67 -8.94 15.00 -13.41
CA ALA A 67 -9.00 14.53 -14.79
C ALA A 67 -10.10 13.49 -14.99
N ALA A 68 -10.25 12.53 -14.06
CA ALA A 68 -11.33 11.55 -14.10
C ALA A 68 -12.71 12.21 -14.03
N ALA A 69 -12.89 13.20 -13.15
CA ALA A 69 -14.16 13.91 -12.99
C ALA A 69 -14.57 14.75 -14.21
N THR A 70 -13.59 15.29 -14.96
CA THR A 70 -13.83 16.28 -16.02
C THR A 70 -13.63 15.77 -17.44
N ARG A 71 -12.80 14.73 -17.65
CA ARG A 71 -12.37 14.30 -19.00
C ARG A 71 -12.75 12.86 -19.37
N ILE A 72 -13.14 12.02 -18.42
CA ILE A 72 -13.61 10.67 -18.75
C ILE A 72 -15.10 10.77 -19.12
N ASP A 73 -15.36 10.68 -20.42
CA ASP A 73 -16.70 10.64 -21.01
C ASP A 73 -17.12 9.18 -21.30
N VAL A 74 -18.43 8.93 -21.42
CA VAL A 74 -18.99 7.60 -21.69
C VAL A 74 -18.41 6.96 -22.97
N SER A 75 -18.05 7.78 -23.96
CA SER A 75 -17.45 7.34 -25.24
C SER A 75 -16.09 6.66 -25.09
N VAL A 76 -15.34 6.95 -24.04
CA VAL A 76 -14.00 6.37 -23.76
C VAL A 76 -13.95 5.61 -22.43
N ALA A 77 -15.06 5.56 -21.70
CA ALA A 77 -15.17 5.06 -20.33
C ALA A 77 -14.64 3.63 -20.17
N TRP A 78 -14.93 2.74 -21.10
CA TRP A 78 -14.54 1.32 -21.02
C TRP A 78 -13.02 1.10 -20.98
N ALA A 79 -12.24 1.99 -21.61
CA ALA A 79 -10.78 1.95 -21.56
C ALA A 79 -10.20 2.91 -20.51
N ALA A 80 -10.81 4.08 -20.34
CA ALA A 80 -10.31 5.12 -19.44
C ALA A 80 -10.48 4.77 -17.96
N TRP A 81 -11.57 4.11 -17.55
CA TRP A 81 -11.80 3.74 -16.15
C TRP A 81 -10.80 2.71 -15.61
N PRO A 82 -10.54 1.58 -16.30
CA PRO A 82 -9.52 0.63 -15.84
C PRO A 82 -8.13 1.26 -15.74
N LEU A 83 -7.76 2.12 -16.70
CA LEU A 83 -6.48 2.84 -16.67
C LEU A 83 -6.41 3.83 -15.52
N TYR A 84 -7.48 4.59 -15.27
CA TYR A 84 -7.57 5.48 -14.12
C TYR A 84 -7.46 4.70 -12.81
N TRP A 85 -8.21 3.60 -12.65
CA TRP A 85 -8.14 2.76 -11.45
C TRP A 85 -6.72 2.23 -11.21
N ALA A 86 -6.04 1.74 -12.25
CA ALA A 86 -4.67 1.27 -12.15
C ALA A 86 -3.71 2.40 -11.75
N ALA A 87 -3.82 3.57 -12.38
CA ALA A 87 -2.95 4.72 -12.09
C ALA A 87 -3.22 5.29 -10.68
N GLN A 88 -4.48 5.56 -10.35
CA GLN A 88 -4.91 6.11 -9.08
C GLN A 88 -4.62 5.15 -7.92
N GLY A 89 -4.90 3.85 -8.11
CA GLY A 89 -4.59 2.81 -7.15
C GLY A 89 -3.09 2.71 -6.86
N THR A 90 -2.25 2.82 -7.89
CA THR A 90 -0.78 2.85 -7.76
C THR A 90 -0.31 4.05 -6.94
N MET A 91 -0.91 5.23 -7.13
CA MET A 91 -0.56 6.41 -6.35
C MET A 91 -1.03 6.32 -4.89
N PHE A 92 -2.22 5.77 -4.62
CA PHE A 92 -2.65 5.51 -3.24
C PHE A 92 -1.79 4.45 -2.56
N TRP A 93 -1.30 3.47 -3.31
CA TRP A 93 -0.32 2.51 -2.79
C TRP A 93 0.98 3.18 -2.35
N ALA A 94 1.47 4.18 -3.10
CA ALA A 94 2.65 4.95 -2.72
C ALA A 94 2.47 5.71 -1.38
N LEU A 95 1.23 6.12 -1.06
CA LEU A 95 0.93 6.72 0.24
C LEU A 95 0.87 5.68 1.37
N PHE A 96 0.31 4.50 1.09
CA PHE A 96 0.28 3.39 2.06
C PHE A 96 1.68 3.00 2.54
N VAL A 97 2.68 2.97 1.65
CA VAL A 97 4.04 2.57 2.03
C VAL A 97 4.77 3.54 2.98
N LEU A 98 4.19 4.72 3.25
CA LEU A 98 4.68 5.66 4.25
C LEU A 98 4.30 5.26 5.69
N GLY A 99 3.31 4.37 5.85
CA GLY A 99 2.85 3.88 7.15
C GLY A 99 3.96 3.18 7.94
N HIS A 100 3.98 3.41 9.26
CA HIS A 100 4.97 2.78 10.13
C HIS A 100 4.80 1.26 10.18
N ASP A 101 3.56 0.79 10.24
CA ASP A 101 3.15 -0.61 10.13
C ASP A 101 3.78 -1.28 8.89
N TRP A 102 3.58 -0.70 7.70
CA TRP A 102 4.18 -1.20 6.47
C TRP A 102 5.71 -1.14 6.51
N ARG A 103 6.30 0.03 6.80
CA ARG A 103 7.76 0.21 6.81
C ARG A 103 8.47 -0.80 7.72
N ILE A 104 7.93 -1.04 8.92
CA ILE A 104 8.55 -1.93 9.90
C ILE A 104 8.38 -3.38 9.49
N SER A 105 7.16 -3.81 9.15
CA SER A 105 6.90 -5.20 8.72
C SER A 105 7.64 -5.57 7.44
N HIS A 106 7.70 -4.65 6.46
CA HIS A 106 8.46 -4.81 5.23
C HIS A 106 9.97 -4.92 5.48
N ARG A 107 10.52 -4.10 6.40
CA ARG A 107 11.92 -4.24 6.83
C ARG A 107 12.17 -5.61 7.45
N THR A 108 11.27 -6.09 8.31
CA THR A 108 11.38 -7.41 8.94
C THR A 108 11.35 -8.54 7.90
N HIS A 109 10.45 -8.46 6.91
CA HIS A 109 10.42 -9.39 5.80
C HIS A 109 11.75 -9.42 5.04
N HIS A 110 12.31 -8.27 4.65
CA HIS A 110 13.58 -8.22 3.92
C HIS A 110 14.78 -8.69 4.75
N GLN A 111 14.76 -8.45 6.08
CA GLN A 111 15.79 -8.97 6.98
C GLN A 111 15.79 -10.49 7.07
N ASN A 112 14.62 -11.11 6.87
CA ASN A 112 14.43 -12.55 7.00
C ASN A 112 14.14 -13.23 5.65
N HIS A 113 14.34 -12.54 4.52
CA HIS A 113 13.94 -13.06 3.22
C HIS A 113 14.68 -14.35 2.89
N GLY A 114 13.94 -15.40 2.55
CA GLY A 114 14.50 -16.73 2.30
C GLY A 114 14.81 -17.55 3.56
N HIS A 115 14.55 -17.02 4.76
CA HIS A 115 14.66 -17.79 5.99
C HIS A 115 13.38 -18.58 6.26
N ILE A 116 13.46 -19.91 6.26
CA ILE A 116 12.29 -20.81 6.33
C ILE A 116 11.32 -20.53 7.49
N GLU A 117 11.82 -20.20 8.68
CA GLU A 117 10.97 -19.92 9.85
C GLU A 117 10.62 -18.44 10.07
N LYS A 118 11.49 -17.51 9.63
CA LYS A 118 11.42 -16.10 10.00
C LYS A 118 10.88 -15.21 8.89
N ASP A 119 10.90 -15.69 7.65
CA ASP A 119 10.24 -14.98 6.56
C ASP A 119 8.73 -14.94 6.82
N GLU A 120 8.11 -13.88 6.33
CA GLU A 120 6.72 -13.55 6.58
C GLU A 120 5.84 -13.70 5.34
N SER A 121 6.36 -13.48 4.12
CA SER A 121 5.50 -13.39 2.93
C SER A 121 5.45 -14.70 2.12
N TRP A 122 6.59 -15.13 1.59
CA TRP A 122 6.69 -16.21 0.61
C TRP A 122 7.86 -17.14 0.91
N HIS A 123 7.68 -17.93 1.96
CA HIS A 123 8.52 -19.09 2.21
C HIS A 123 7.73 -20.39 1.91
N PRO A 124 8.43 -21.47 1.51
CA PRO A 124 7.82 -22.78 1.42
C PRO A 124 7.18 -23.16 2.76
N ILE A 125 5.92 -23.60 2.72
CA ILE A 125 5.22 -24.13 3.90
C ILE A 125 5.49 -25.63 4.03
N THR A 126 5.53 -26.13 5.26
CA THR A 126 5.68 -27.57 5.50
C THR A 126 4.46 -28.33 5.01
N GLU A 127 4.65 -29.57 4.56
CA GLU A 127 3.57 -30.43 4.07
C GLU A 127 2.47 -30.61 5.14
N LYS A 128 2.88 -30.79 6.40
CA LYS A 128 1.98 -30.91 7.55
C LYS A 128 1.07 -29.69 7.69
N LEU A 129 1.62 -28.49 7.52
CA LEU A 129 0.84 -27.25 7.56
C LEU A 129 -0.10 -27.18 6.35
N TYR A 130 0.42 -27.42 5.14
CA TYR A 130 -0.37 -27.41 3.91
C TYR A 130 -1.60 -28.31 3.99
N ARG A 131 -1.44 -29.55 4.46
CA ARG A 131 -2.56 -30.51 4.57
C ARG A 131 -3.66 -29.99 5.49
N LYS A 132 -3.31 -29.31 6.58
CA LYS A 132 -4.24 -28.71 7.55
C LYS A 132 -4.94 -27.44 7.06
N LEU A 133 -4.47 -26.80 5.97
CA LEU A 133 -5.09 -25.56 5.48
C LEU A 133 -6.47 -25.82 4.89
N GLU A 134 -7.37 -24.88 5.14
CA GLU A 134 -8.68 -24.83 4.53
C GLU A 134 -8.57 -24.71 3.00
N THR A 135 -9.51 -25.32 2.27
CA THR A 135 -9.55 -25.30 0.80
C THR A 135 -9.56 -23.88 0.23
N ARG A 136 -10.22 -22.92 0.91
CA ARG A 136 -10.24 -21.50 0.51
C ARG A 136 -8.85 -20.89 0.56
N THR A 137 -8.12 -21.08 1.66
CA THR A 137 -6.74 -20.59 1.82
C THR A 137 -5.80 -21.20 0.79
N LYS A 138 -5.95 -22.49 0.48
CA LYS A 138 -5.19 -23.16 -0.59
C LYS A 138 -5.46 -22.53 -1.96
N LYS A 139 -6.74 -22.34 -2.32
CA LYS A 139 -7.14 -21.69 -3.57
C LYS A 139 -6.62 -20.27 -3.67
N LEU A 140 -6.79 -19.47 -2.61
CA LEU A 140 -6.33 -18.08 -2.56
C LEU A 140 -4.83 -17.96 -2.80
N ARG A 141 -4.03 -18.87 -2.24
CA ARG A 141 -2.57 -18.77 -2.23
C ARG A 141 -1.87 -19.51 -3.38
N PHE A 142 -2.49 -20.52 -3.96
CA PHE A 142 -1.83 -21.43 -4.93
C PHE A 142 -2.59 -21.61 -6.25
N THR A 143 -3.69 -20.91 -6.50
CA THR A 143 -4.46 -21.04 -7.75
C THR A 143 -4.64 -19.69 -8.43
N LEU A 144 -4.08 -19.49 -9.61
CA LEU A 144 -4.26 -18.25 -10.37
C LEU A 144 -5.75 -17.99 -10.68
N PRO A 145 -6.20 -16.72 -10.66
CA PRO A 145 -5.43 -15.48 -10.41
C PRO A 145 -5.40 -15.05 -8.93
N PHE A 146 -5.94 -15.86 -8.00
CA PHE A 146 -6.19 -15.46 -6.62
C PHE A 146 -4.96 -15.03 -5.79
N PRO A 147 -3.74 -15.53 -6.02
CA PRO A 147 -2.54 -15.02 -5.35
C PRO A 147 -2.34 -13.51 -5.49
N LEU A 148 -2.80 -12.92 -6.60
CA LEU A 148 -2.75 -11.46 -6.81
C LEU A 148 -3.62 -10.69 -5.81
N LEU A 149 -4.65 -11.34 -5.25
CA LEU A 149 -5.56 -10.80 -4.24
C LEU A 149 -5.20 -11.26 -2.82
N ALA A 150 -4.15 -12.06 -2.65
CA ALA A 150 -3.76 -12.57 -1.33
C ALA A 150 -3.09 -11.50 -0.47
N PHE A 151 -2.52 -10.46 -1.08
CA PHE A 151 -1.78 -9.43 -0.36
C PHE A 151 -2.62 -8.64 0.67
N PRO A 152 -3.82 -8.12 0.35
CA PRO A 152 -4.68 -7.46 1.35
C PRO A 152 -5.04 -8.39 2.53
N VAL A 153 -5.30 -9.67 2.24
CA VAL A 153 -5.57 -10.69 3.28
C VAL A 153 -4.34 -10.92 4.14
N TYR A 154 -3.16 -10.96 3.53
CA TYR A 154 -1.87 -11.11 4.21
C TYR A 154 -1.59 -9.94 5.17
N LEU A 155 -1.93 -8.70 4.83
CA LEU A 155 -1.77 -7.58 5.75
C LEU A 155 -2.62 -7.78 7.02
N TRP A 156 -3.85 -8.28 6.87
CA TRP A 156 -4.76 -8.43 8.00
C TRP A 156 -4.49 -9.68 8.86
N TYR A 157 -4.16 -10.82 8.24
CA TYR A 157 -4.09 -12.13 8.89
C TYR A 157 -2.73 -12.84 8.80
N ARG A 158 -1.74 -12.23 8.15
CA ARG A 158 -0.40 -12.80 7.87
C ARG A 158 -0.45 -14.13 7.11
N SER A 159 0.74 -14.69 6.88
CA SER A 159 0.89 -16.00 6.26
C SER A 159 0.40 -17.12 7.19
N PRO A 160 -0.23 -18.17 6.64
CA PRO A 160 -0.53 -19.39 7.38
C PRO A 160 0.62 -19.89 8.27
N GLY A 161 0.32 -20.16 9.54
CA GLY A 161 1.31 -20.55 10.55
C GLY A 161 1.85 -19.39 11.39
N LYS A 162 1.54 -18.14 11.02
CA LYS A 162 1.82 -16.92 11.79
C LYS A 162 0.52 -16.38 12.39
N THR A 163 0.63 -15.58 13.45
CA THR A 163 -0.52 -14.98 14.15
C THR A 163 -0.39 -13.46 14.21
N GLY A 164 -1.50 -12.75 14.39
CA GLY A 164 -1.51 -11.29 14.44
C GLY A 164 -1.69 -10.63 13.08
N SER A 165 -1.38 -9.34 13.01
CA SER A 165 -1.74 -8.45 11.91
C SER A 165 -0.69 -7.36 11.74
N HIS A 166 -0.56 -6.83 10.52
CA HIS A 166 0.29 -5.69 10.26
C HIS A 166 -0.24 -4.41 10.94
N PHE A 167 -1.53 -4.35 11.25
CA PHE A 167 -2.14 -3.17 11.89
C PHE A 167 -2.24 -3.26 13.41
N LEU A 168 -1.90 -4.40 14.00
CA LEU A 168 -2.00 -4.64 15.44
C LEU A 168 -0.64 -4.44 16.13
N PRO A 169 -0.49 -3.43 17.02
CA PRO A 169 0.75 -3.20 17.76
C PRO A 169 1.16 -4.36 18.68
N SER A 170 0.23 -5.25 19.02
CA SER A 170 0.48 -6.44 19.83
C SER A 170 1.09 -7.60 19.04
N SER A 171 1.16 -7.53 17.70
CA SER A 171 1.74 -8.59 16.89
C SER A 171 3.24 -8.73 17.16
N ASP A 172 3.72 -9.98 17.13
CA ASP A 172 5.13 -10.38 17.16
C ASP A 172 5.97 -9.87 15.96
N LEU A 173 5.32 -9.27 14.95
CA LEU A 173 5.97 -8.49 13.89
C LEU A 173 6.74 -7.28 14.43
N PHE A 174 6.29 -6.72 15.56
CA PHE A 174 6.75 -5.44 16.06
C PHE A 174 7.49 -5.60 17.39
N SER A 175 8.67 -5.00 17.48
CA SER A 175 9.36 -4.92 18.77
C SER A 175 8.61 -3.98 19.72
N PRO A 176 8.73 -4.14 21.06
CA PRO A 176 8.05 -3.27 22.02
C PRO A 176 8.29 -1.76 21.80
N LYS A 177 9.47 -1.40 21.28
CA LYS A 177 9.86 0.00 21.01
C LYS A 177 9.14 0.60 19.80
N GLU A 178 8.63 -0.24 18.91
CA GLU A 178 8.01 0.17 17.64
C GLU A 178 6.48 0.24 17.75
N LYS A 179 5.90 -0.16 18.89
CA LYS A 179 4.43 -0.23 19.05
C LYS A 179 3.76 1.14 18.93
N SER A 180 4.36 2.19 19.46
CA SER A 180 3.82 3.55 19.36
C SER A 180 3.74 4.03 17.92
N ASP A 181 4.75 3.74 17.11
CA ASP A 181 4.78 4.05 15.69
C ASP A 181 3.61 3.38 14.95
N VAL A 182 3.36 2.10 15.24
CA VAL A 182 2.26 1.33 14.64
C VAL A 182 0.90 1.88 15.06
N ILE A 183 0.74 2.29 16.33
CA ILE A 183 -0.50 2.93 16.79
C ILE A 183 -0.79 4.19 15.97
N VAL A 184 0.21 5.04 15.76
CA VAL A 184 0.04 6.28 14.98
C VAL A 184 -0.46 5.98 13.57
N SER A 185 0.17 5.04 12.85
CA SER A 185 -0.24 4.74 11.48
C SER A 185 -1.60 4.06 11.40
N THR A 186 -1.92 3.14 12.32
CA THR A 186 -3.24 2.51 12.41
C THR A 186 -4.33 3.54 12.71
N THR A 187 -4.07 4.50 13.62
CA THR A 187 -5.01 5.59 13.89
C THR A 187 -5.24 6.47 12.67
N CYS A 188 -4.18 6.86 11.95
CA CYS A 188 -4.31 7.63 10.70
C CYS A 188 -5.15 6.88 9.65
N TRP A 189 -4.97 5.57 9.53
CA TRP A 189 -5.75 4.74 8.62
C TRP A 189 -7.25 4.69 9.01
N CYS A 190 -7.55 4.52 10.30
CA CYS A 190 -8.92 4.56 10.81
C CYS A 190 -9.61 5.92 10.59
N ILE A 191 -8.87 7.02 10.76
CA ILE A 191 -9.36 8.38 10.48
C ILE A 191 -9.65 8.52 8.98
N MET A 192 -8.72 8.10 8.12
CA MET A 192 -8.91 8.15 6.66
C MET A 192 -10.16 7.37 6.23
N ILE A 193 -10.36 6.15 6.73
CA ILE A 193 -11.56 5.35 6.41
C ILE A 193 -12.83 6.03 6.91
N SER A 194 -12.82 6.53 8.14
CA SER A 194 -13.96 7.26 8.70
C SER A 194 -14.32 8.47 7.83
N LEU A 195 -13.31 9.23 7.38
CA LEU A 195 -13.50 10.36 6.46
C LEU A 195 -14.04 9.91 5.10
N LEU A 196 -13.50 8.84 4.51
CA LEU A 196 -13.99 8.32 3.23
C LEU A 196 -15.44 7.82 3.33
N VAL A 197 -15.79 7.13 4.41
CA VAL A 197 -17.18 6.69 4.68
C VAL A 197 -18.08 7.90 4.87
N ALA A 198 -17.67 8.90 5.65
CA ALA A 198 -18.44 10.13 5.83
C ALA A 198 -18.66 10.87 4.51
N LEU A 199 -17.63 11.00 3.68
CA LEU A 199 -17.75 11.58 2.34
C LEU A 199 -18.68 10.76 1.45
N ALA A 200 -18.60 9.43 1.47
CA ALA A 200 -19.50 8.56 0.72
C ALA A 200 -20.96 8.70 1.17
N CYS A 201 -21.22 8.93 2.46
CA CYS A 201 -22.55 9.21 2.99
C CYS A 201 -23.07 10.60 2.58
N VAL A 202 -22.21 11.63 2.61
CA VAL A 202 -22.59 13.03 2.30
C VAL A 202 -22.82 13.24 0.80
N PHE A 203 -21.90 12.75 -0.03
CA PHE A 203 -22.01 12.89 -1.49
C PHE A 203 -22.87 11.78 -2.11
N GLY A 204 -23.22 10.74 -1.34
CA GLY A 204 -23.91 9.55 -1.81
C GLY A 204 -22.98 8.60 -2.58
N SER A 205 -23.34 7.31 -2.62
CA SER A 205 -22.77 6.35 -3.58
C SER A 205 -23.21 6.65 -5.02
N VAL A 206 -24.24 7.49 -5.18
CA VAL A 206 -24.92 7.77 -6.44
C VAL A 206 -24.07 8.58 -7.41
N PRO A 207 -23.32 9.65 -7.07
CA PRO A 207 -22.41 10.29 -8.01
C PRO A 207 -21.30 9.37 -8.52
N VAL A 208 -20.85 8.39 -7.73
CA VAL A 208 -19.87 7.38 -8.16
C VAL A 208 -20.48 6.39 -9.14
N LEU A 209 -21.73 5.96 -8.93
CA LEU A 209 -22.49 5.15 -9.89
C LEU A 209 -22.93 5.96 -11.13
N MET A 210 -23.25 7.24 -10.96
CA MET A 210 -23.63 8.19 -12.02
C MET A 210 -22.41 8.67 -12.84
N LEU A 211 -21.19 8.51 -12.33
CA LEU A 211 -19.96 8.67 -13.10
C LEU A 211 -19.81 7.57 -14.17
N TYR A 212 -20.43 6.40 -13.94
CA TYR A 212 -20.61 5.35 -14.94
C TYR A 212 -21.86 5.53 -15.80
N ASP A 213 -22.82 6.35 -15.36
CA ASP A 213 -24.07 6.68 -16.05
C ASP A 213 -24.11 8.14 -16.57
N LYS A 214 -22.96 8.68 -17.02
CA LYS A 214 -22.95 9.91 -17.85
C LYS A 214 -23.42 9.60 -19.28
N GLY A 215 -24.52 8.86 -19.41
CA GLY A 215 -25.22 8.58 -20.66
C GLY A 215 -26.54 9.35 -20.81
N SER A 216 -27.05 10.01 -19.76
CA SER A 216 -28.32 10.72 -19.84
C SER A 216 -28.13 12.24 -19.74
N LYS A 217 -28.39 12.94 -20.85
CA LYS A 217 -28.46 14.40 -20.96
C LYS A 217 -29.57 15.05 -20.10
N ALA A 218 -30.15 14.33 -19.13
CA ALA A 218 -31.27 14.76 -18.30
C ALA A 218 -30.85 15.46 -16.98
N SER A 219 -29.60 15.32 -16.54
CA SER A 219 -29.22 15.65 -15.14
C SER A 219 -29.10 17.15 -14.83
N ALA A 220 -28.70 17.98 -15.80
CA ALA A 220 -28.63 19.43 -15.58
C ALA A 220 -30.02 20.05 -15.35
N GLY A 221 -31.05 19.52 -16.02
CA GLY A 221 -32.45 19.96 -15.86
C GLY A 221 -33.01 19.58 -14.49
N GLN A 222 -32.75 18.37 -14.01
CA GLN A 222 -33.26 17.89 -12.72
C GLN A 222 -32.63 18.61 -11.53
N ILE A 223 -31.34 18.96 -11.60
CA ILE A 223 -30.66 19.74 -10.54
C ILE A 223 -31.21 21.19 -10.50
N LEU A 224 -31.42 21.81 -11.65
CA LEU A 224 -32.02 23.15 -11.73
C LEU A 224 -33.50 23.16 -11.28
N GLN A 225 -34.23 22.07 -11.54
CA GLN A 225 -35.62 21.92 -11.11
C GLN A 225 -35.72 21.71 -9.60
N GLY A 226 -34.88 20.85 -9.01
CA GLY A 226 -34.79 20.70 -7.55
C GLY A 226 -34.40 22.01 -6.84
N ALA A 227 -33.46 22.78 -7.40
CA ALA A 227 -33.10 24.09 -6.86
C ALA A 227 -34.24 25.13 -6.96
N ARG A 228 -35.10 25.05 -7.98
CA ARG A 228 -36.30 25.90 -8.10
C ARG A 228 -37.39 25.49 -7.11
N GLU A 229 -37.59 24.19 -6.90
CA GLU A 229 -38.58 23.67 -5.94
C GLU A 229 -38.20 24.03 -4.51
N VAL A 230 -36.93 23.91 -4.12
CA VAL A 230 -36.43 24.33 -2.80
C VAL A 230 -36.59 25.84 -2.61
N ARG A 231 -36.30 26.66 -3.62
CA ARG A 231 -36.51 28.12 -3.57
C ARG A 231 -37.99 28.47 -3.45
N SER A 232 -38.86 27.78 -4.20
CA SER A 232 -40.31 27.95 -4.14
C SER A 232 -40.87 27.59 -2.77
N ALA A 233 -40.39 26.48 -2.18
CA ALA A 233 -40.76 26.05 -0.84
C ALA A 233 -40.34 27.07 0.21
N ALA A 234 -39.11 27.62 0.13
CA ALA A 234 -38.61 28.64 1.04
C ALA A 234 -39.38 29.98 0.96
N THR A 235 -39.99 30.29 -0.19
CA THR A 235 -40.81 31.52 -0.37
C THR A 235 -42.30 31.32 -0.11
N SER A 236 -42.71 30.07 0.15
CA SER A 236 -44.11 29.69 0.39
C SER A 236 -44.67 30.44 1.60
N PRO A 237 -45.91 30.94 1.54
CA PRO A 237 -46.59 31.57 2.69
C PRO A 237 -46.58 30.69 3.95
N VAL A 238 -46.60 29.36 3.77
CA VAL A 238 -46.61 28.37 4.86
C VAL A 238 -45.36 28.45 5.75
N TRP A 239 -44.18 28.74 5.17
CA TRP A 239 -42.94 28.87 5.94
C TRP A 239 -42.80 30.22 6.64
N ARG A 240 -43.35 31.30 6.06
CA ARG A 240 -43.42 32.63 6.70
C ARG A 240 -44.31 32.63 7.94
N SER A 241 -45.40 31.87 7.92
CA SER A 241 -46.28 31.72 9.08
C SER A 241 -45.65 30.93 10.24
N ALA A 242 -44.64 30.11 9.97
CA ALA A 242 -43.93 29.35 11.00
C ALA A 242 -42.91 30.23 11.77
N GLU A 243 -42.25 31.17 11.08
CA GLU A 243 -41.35 32.14 11.73
C GLU A 243 -42.10 33.19 12.57
N GLU A 244 -43.31 33.60 12.17
CA GLU A 244 -44.16 34.52 12.96
C GLU A 244 -44.76 33.90 14.24
N LEU A 245 -44.79 32.57 14.34
CA LEU A 245 -45.26 31.87 15.56
C LEU A 245 -44.14 31.61 16.57
N GLU A 246 -42.88 31.84 16.19
CA GLU A 246 -41.70 31.68 17.06
C GLU A 246 -41.11 33.02 17.55
N SER A 247 -41.71 34.17 17.19
CA SER A 247 -41.35 35.52 17.69
C SER A 247 -42.40 36.09 18.64
#